data_AF-A0A356X036-F1
#
_entry.id   AF-A0A356X036-F1
#
_cell.length_a   1.000
_cell.length_b   1.000
_cell.length_c   1.000
_cell.angle_alpha   90.00
_cell.angle_beta   90.00
_cell.angle_gamma   90.00
#
_symmetry.space_group_name_H-M   'P 1'
#
loop_
_entity.id
_entity.type
_entity.pdbx_description
1 polymer ?
#
loop_
_entity_poly.entity_id
_entity_poly.type
_entity_poly.pdbx_seq_one_letter_code
_entity_poly.pdbx_strand_id
1 'polypeptide(L)'
;MDFQNFLKEYKQKLHHIFTKHQDAKDNTLIRGIEDSTLDEILTLSPLAAFIPSEYGGFGGNTAEALSMLEASSYESLPLSLMMGINGALFLQPVANYANNDVKEEIFSRFLNKNKLGGLMITEP
;
A
#
# COMPACT_ATOMS: atom_id res chain seq x y z
N MET A 1 10.60 4.56 12.45
CA MET A 1 10.84 5.40 11.26
C MET A 1 9.70 6.41 11.18
N ASP A 2 9.97 7.68 10.94
CA ASP A 2 8.90 8.66 10.68
C ASP A 2 8.41 8.59 9.23
N PHE A 3 7.26 9.20 8.95
CA PHE A 3 6.62 9.14 7.64
C PHE A 3 7.49 9.75 6.51
N GLN A 4 8.27 10.80 6.77
CA GLN A 4 9.06 11.47 5.73
C GLN A 4 10.23 10.60 5.29
N ASN A 5 10.89 9.95 6.24
CA ASN A 5 11.94 8.98 5.97
C ASN A 5 11.36 7.75 5.24
N PHE A 6 10.21 7.23 5.68
CA PHE A 6 9.49 6.18 4.97
C PHE A 6 9.19 6.57 3.52
N LEU A 7 8.61 7.76 3.28
CA LEU A 7 8.21 8.20 1.96
C LEU A 7 9.41 8.33 1.01
N LYS A 8 10.55 8.79 1.54
CA LYS A 8 11.80 8.87 0.79
C LYS A 8 12.29 7.49 0.38
N GLU A 9 12.36 6.55 1.31
CA GLU A 9 12.77 5.17 1.04
C GLU A 9 11.81 4.47 0.07
N TYR A 10 10.51 4.67 0.26
CA TYR A 10 9.46 4.14 -0.61
C TYR A 10 9.62 4.62 -2.06
N LYS A 11 9.77 5.93 -2.28
CA LYS A 11 10.02 6.51 -3.61
C LYS A 11 11.27 5.92 -4.26
N GLN A 12 12.38 5.82 -3.51
CA GLN A 12 13.63 5.26 -4.02
C GLN A 12 13.49 3.78 -4.40
N LYS A 13 12.79 3.00 -3.56
CA LYS A 13 12.55 1.58 -3.79
C LYS A 13 11.69 1.36 -5.04
N LEU A 14 10.57 2.08 -5.16
CA LEU A 14 9.71 1.98 -6.34
C LEU A 14 10.46 2.35 -7.61
N HIS A 15 11.20 3.46 -7.61
CA HIS A 15 12.00 3.87 -8.76
C HIS A 15 12.99 2.79 -9.20
N HIS A 16 13.70 2.17 -8.25
CA HIS A 16 14.63 1.08 -8.56
C HIS A 16 13.94 -0.14 -9.18
N ILE A 17 12.82 -0.57 -8.58
CA ILE A 17 12.03 -1.71 -9.04
C ILE A 17 11.53 -1.47 -10.47
N PHE A 18 10.87 -0.34 -10.71
CA PHE A 18 10.21 -0.08 -12.00
C PHE A 18 11.20 0.31 -13.11
N THR A 19 12.34 0.92 -12.79
CA THR A 19 13.42 1.16 -13.78
C THR A 19 14.06 -0.15 -14.22
N LYS A 20 14.38 -1.05 -13.27
CA LYS A 20 14.95 -2.37 -13.57
C LYS A 20 14.01 -3.21 -14.47
N HIS A 21 12.70 -3.10 -14.26
CA HIS A 21 11.68 -3.74 -15.09
C HIS A 21 11.56 -3.13 -16.49
N GLN A 22 11.79 -1.83 -16.67
CA GLN A 22 11.81 -1.21 -18.01
C GLN A 22 13.05 -1.61 -18.81
N ASP A 23 14.21 -1.75 -18.15
CA ASP A 23 15.46 -2.14 -18.78
C ASP A 23 15.49 -3.64 -19.14
N ALA A 24 14.87 -4.48 -18.30
CA ALA A 24 14.53 -5.86 -18.62
C ALA A 24 13.39 -5.87 -19.65
N LYS A 25 13.72 -5.69 -20.94
CA LYS A 25 12.81 -5.74 -22.10
C LYS A 25 12.13 -7.11 -22.30
N ASP A 26 11.67 -7.75 -21.24
CA ASP A 26 10.93 -8.99 -21.34
C ASP A 26 9.50 -8.65 -21.74
N ASN A 27 9.06 -9.27 -22.84
CA ASN A 27 7.71 -9.24 -23.37
C ASN A 27 6.70 -9.66 -22.28
N THR A 28 6.30 -8.75 -21.40
CA THR A 28 5.38 -9.10 -20.32
C THR A 28 3.95 -8.90 -20.80
N LEU A 29 3.42 -10.00 -21.36
CA LEU A 29 1.98 -10.24 -21.55
C LEU A 29 1.20 -10.31 -20.21
N ILE A 30 1.86 -10.00 -19.08
CA ILE A 30 1.31 -10.06 -17.73
C ILE A 30 0.58 -8.74 -17.47
N ARG A 31 -0.74 -8.82 -17.38
CA ARG A 31 -1.58 -7.69 -16.98
C ARG A 31 -1.47 -7.53 -15.46
N GLY A 32 -0.84 -6.44 -14.99
CA GLY A 32 -0.78 -6.10 -13.56
C GLY A 32 0.66 -6.01 -13.03
N ILE A 33 0.83 -6.36 -11.75
CA ILE A 33 2.13 -6.36 -11.05
C ILE A 33 2.46 -7.80 -10.72
N GLU A 34 3.70 -8.22 -10.98
CA GLU A 34 4.18 -9.55 -10.62
C GLU A 34 4.23 -9.74 -9.09
N ASP A 35 3.92 -10.94 -8.60
CA ASP A 35 3.87 -11.23 -7.17
C ASP A 35 5.19 -10.93 -6.46
N SER A 36 6.33 -11.28 -7.07
CA SER A 36 7.67 -11.00 -6.53
C SER A 36 7.94 -9.50 -6.34
N THR A 37 7.44 -8.70 -7.29
CA THR A 37 7.55 -7.24 -7.26
C THR A 37 6.65 -6.66 -6.17
N LEU A 38 5.41 -7.17 -6.08
CA LEU A 38 4.46 -6.75 -5.05
C LEU A 38 4.98 -7.09 -3.65
N ASP A 39 5.50 -8.30 -3.45
CA ASP A 39 6.09 -8.73 -2.18
C ASP A 39 7.25 -7.83 -1.77
N GLU A 40 8.14 -7.50 -2.72
CA GLU A 40 9.26 -6.58 -2.48
C GLU A 40 8.78 -5.19 -2.06
N ILE A 41 7.73 -4.65 -2.69
CA ILE A 41 7.11 -3.37 -2.34
C ILE A 41 6.48 -3.42 -0.94
N LEU A 42 5.75 -4.49 -0.63
CA LEU A 42 5.04 -4.65 0.64
C LEU A 42 5.97 -4.82 1.84
N THR A 43 7.25 -5.17 1.64
CA THR A 43 8.24 -5.18 2.74
C THR A 43 8.42 -3.83 3.45
N LEU A 44 8.09 -2.72 2.77
CA LEU A 44 8.12 -1.37 3.37
C LEU A 44 6.81 -1.00 4.09
N SER A 45 5.83 -1.91 4.12
CA SER A 45 4.51 -1.71 4.71
C SER A 45 3.85 -0.39 4.30
N PRO A 46 3.71 -0.08 3.00
CA PRO A 46 3.23 1.24 2.55
C PRO A 46 1.82 1.59 3.03
N LEU A 47 0.99 0.57 3.26
CA LEU A 47 -0.36 0.72 3.79
C LEU A 47 -0.42 1.18 5.26
N ALA A 48 0.71 1.22 5.96
CA ALA A 48 0.82 1.84 7.28
C ALA A 48 0.43 3.33 7.27
N ALA A 49 0.48 4.00 6.11
CA ALA A 49 0.01 5.38 5.94
C ALA A 49 -1.49 5.55 6.24
N PHE A 50 -2.28 4.47 6.15
CA PHE A 50 -3.71 4.47 6.43
C PHE A 50 -4.06 3.97 7.85
N ILE A 51 -3.07 3.55 8.63
CA ILE A 51 -3.27 2.93 9.94
C ILE A 51 -3.00 3.96 11.04
N PRO A 52 -3.86 4.09 12.07
CA PRO A 52 -3.60 5.00 13.20
C PRO A 52 -2.33 4.62 13.97
N SER A 53 -1.66 5.62 14.55
CA SER A 53 -0.36 5.42 15.23
C SER A 53 -0.45 4.49 16.43
N GLU A 54 -1.58 4.47 17.14
CA GLU A 54 -1.83 3.56 18.27
C GLU A 54 -1.82 2.07 17.88
N TYR A 55 -2.01 1.77 16.59
CA TYR A 55 -1.91 0.41 16.04
C TYR A 55 -0.60 0.16 15.26
N GLY A 56 0.37 1.08 15.34
CA GLY A 56 1.68 0.94 14.69
C GLY A 56 1.77 1.52 13.27
N GLY A 57 0.78 2.28 12.82
CA GLY A 57 0.84 3.01 11.55
C GLY A 57 1.41 4.44 11.68
N PHE A 58 1.30 5.23 10.60
CA PHE A 58 1.78 6.62 10.59
C PHE A 58 0.77 7.64 11.14
N GLY A 59 -0.48 7.23 11.37
CA GLY A 59 -1.51 8.09 11.95
C GLY A 59 -2.81 8.13 11.15
N GLY A 60 -2.83 7.55 9.95
CA GLY A 60 -4.02 7.58 9.09
C GLY A 60 -4.35 8.98 8.57
N ASN A 61 -3.36 9.88 8.52
CA ASN A 61 -3.56 11.26 8.07
C ASN A 61 -3.77 11.30 6.56
N THR A 62 -4.79 12.06 6.11
CA THR A 62 -5.10 12.18 4.68
C THR A 62 -3.90 12.65 3.84
N ALA A 63 -3.10 13.57 4.35
CA ALA A 63 -1.93 14.09 3.64
C ALA A 63 -0.85 13.01 3.42
N GLU A 64 -0.64 12.12 4.41
CA GLU A 64 0.33 11.03 4.34
C GLU A 64 -0.14 9.94 3.38
N ALA A 65 -1.41 9.56 3.49
CA ALA A 65 -2.07 8.65 2.56
C ALA A 65 -1.96 9.13 1.11
N LEU A 66 -2.29 10.40 0.85
CA LEU A 66 -2.18 10.99 -0.50
C LEU A 66 -0.74 11.03 -0.99
N SER A 67 0.23 11.36 -0.12
CA SER A 67 1.65 11.38 -0.49
C SER A 67 2.17 9.99 -0.88
N MET A 68 1.72 8.93 -0.20
CA MET A 68 2.06 7.55 -0.55
C MET A 68 1.39 7.13 -1.88
N LEU A 69 0.12 7.49 -2.09
CA LEU A 69 -0.58 7.23 -3.35
C LEU A 69 0.07 7.97 -4.53
N GLU A 70 0.50 9.21 -4.34
CA GLU A 70 1.22 9.99 -5.34
C GLU A 70 2.54 9.30 -5.72
N ALA A 71 3.34 8.89 -4.74
CA ALA A 71 4.57 8.15 -4.97
C ALA A 71 4.33 6.83 -5.74
N SER A 72 3.27 6.10 -5.40
CA SER A 72 2.87 4.89 -6.11
C SER A 72 2.44 5.18 -7.55
N SER A 73 1.68 6.26 -7.76
CA SER A 73 1.12 6.65 -9.07
C SER A 73 2.18 7.12 -10.04
N TYR A 74 3.24 7.75 -9.54
CA TYR A 74 4.34 8.23 -10.34
C TYR A 74 5.03 7.09 -11.10
N GLU A 75 5.17 5.93 -10.45
CA GLU A 75 5.87 4.77 -11.00
C GLU A 75 4.91 3.77 -11.67
N SER A 76 3.70 3.57 -11.12
CA SER A 76 2.75 2.57 -11.63
C SER A 76 1.30 2.88 -11.27
N LEU A 77 0.48 3.12 -12.30
CA LEU A 77 -0.97 3.29 -12.14
C LEU A 77 -1.66 2.05 -11.54
N PRO A 78 -1.35 0.80 -11.97
CA PRO A 78 -1.88 -0.40 -11.30
C PRO A 78 -1.54 -0.47 -9.82
N LEU A 79 -0.32 -0.07 -9.43
CA LEU A 79 0.11 -0.06 -8.03
C LEU A 79 -0.70 0.94 -7.23
N SER A 80 -0.83 2.16 -7.73
CA SER A 80 -1.61 3.21 -7.10
C SER A 80 -3.06 2.78 -6.87
N LEU A 81 -3.71 2.17 -7.87
CA LEU A 81 -5.07 1.67 -7.74
C LEU A 81 -5.17 0.59 -6.66
N MET A 82 -4.23 -0.36 -6.64
CA MET A 82 -4.18 -1.41 -5.63
C MET A 82 -4.02 -0.84 -4.21
N MET A 83 -3.10 0.12 -4.04
CA MET A 83 -2.87 0.82 -2.77
C MET A 83 -4.09 1.64 -2.34
N GLY A 84 -4.75 2.31 -3.28
CA GLY A 84 -5.97 3.09 -3.03
C GLY A 84 -7.14 2.22 -2.57
N ILE A 85 -7.38 1.08 -3.23
CA ILE A 85 -8.42 0.12 -2.82
C ILE A 85 -8.14 -0.42 -1.42
N ASN A 86 -6.90 -0.82 -1.15
CA ASN A 86 -6.51 -1.37 0.15
C ASN A 86 -6.56 -0.32 1.27
N GLY A 87 -6.01 0.86 1.01
CA GLY A 87 -5.92 1.94 1.98
C GLY A 87 -7.25 2.65 2.18
N ALA A 88 -7.73 3.32 1.15
CA ALA A 88 -8.89 4.21 1.24
C ALA A 88 -10.23 3.45 1.26
N LEU A 89 -10.36 2.35 0.51
CA LEU A 89 -11.65 1.64 0.42
C LEU A 89 -11.78 0.47 1.42
N PHE A 90 -10.69 0.03 2.05
CA PHE A 90 -10.71 -1.05 3.04
C PHE A 90 -10.21 -0.60 4.42
N LEU A 91 -8.94 -0.19 4.55
CA LEU A 91 -8.35 0.16 5.85
C LEU A 91 -8.98 1.38 6.50
N GLN A 92 -9.31 2.41 5.73
CA GLN A 92 -9.92 3.63 6.27
C GLN A 92 -11.34 3.37 6.83
N PRO A 93 -12.25 2.64 6.16
CA PRO A 93 -13.49 2.18 6.78
C PRO A 93 -13.27 1.33 8.04
N VAL A 94 -12.29 0.42 8.05
CA VAL A 94 -11.95 -0.35 9.26
C VAL A 94 -11.52 0.57 10.40
N ALA A 95 -10.64 1.54 10.14
CA ALA A 95 -10.19 2.52 11.12
C ALA A 95 -11.36 3.34 11.70
N ASN A 96 -12.33 3.71 10.86
CA ASN A 96 -13.44 4.57 11.25
C ASN A 96 -14.57 3.81 11.97
N TYR A 97 -14.86 2.56 11.59
CA TYR A 97 -16.13 1.91 11.96
C TYR A 97 -15.98 0.54 12.64
N ALA A 98 -14.82 -0.12 12.57
CA ALA A 98 -14.68 -1.43 13.19
C ALA A 98 -14.57 -1.34 14.73
N ASN A 99 -14.87 -2.45 15.41
CA ASN A 99 -14.57 -2.59 16.84
C ASN A 99 -13.06 -2.71 17.06
N ASN A 100 -12.58 -2.37 18.27
CA ASN A 100 -11.15 -2.36 18.58
C ASN A 100 -10.47 -3.72 18.35
N ASP A 101 -11.09 -4.82 18.77
CA ASP A 101 -10.55 -6.18 18.57
C ASP A 101 -10.35 -6.49 17.07
N VAL A 102 -11.27 -6.03 16.22
CA VAL A 102 -11.21 -6.20 14.77
C VAL A 102 -10.11 -5.32 14.16
N LYS A 103 -9.97 -4.08 14.63
CA LYS A 103 -8.89 -3.18 14.20
C LYS A 103 -7.52 -3.79 14.50
N GLU A 104 -7.32 -4.27 15.73
CA GLU A 104 -6.05 -4.86 16.16
C GLU A 104 -5.68 -6.08 15.31
N GLU A 105 -6.63 -6.99 15.09
CA GLU A 105 -6.40 -8.18 14.26
C GLU A 105 -6.08 -7.82 12.80
N ILE A 106 -6.84 -6.92 12.18
CA ILE A 106 -6.67 -6.54 10.78
C ILE A 106 -5.35 -5.78 10.59
N PHE A 107 -5.10 -4.73 11.38
CA PHE A 107 -3.90 -3.91 11.21
C PHE A 107 -2.62 -4.71 11.45
N SER A 108 -2.62 -5.63 12.42
CA SER A 108 -1.48 -6.54 12.63
C SER A 108 -1.16 -7.38 11.39
N ARG A 109 -2.17 -7.83 10.63
CA ARG A 109 -1.96 -8.60 9.39
C ARG A 109 -1.40 -7.74 8.25
N PHE A 110 -1.84 -6.49 8.13
CA PHE A 110 -1.32 -5.57 7.11
C PHE A 110 0.12 -5.16 7.41
N LEU A 111 0.46 -4.92 8.68
CA LEU A 111 1.79 -4.48 9.09
C LEU A 111 2.82 -5.61 9.08
N ASN A 112 2.43 -6.82 9.48
CA ASN A 112 3.39 -7.89 9.80
C ASN A 112 3.31 -9.12 8.89
N LYS A 113 2.29 -9.22 8.02
CA LYS A 113 2.02 -10.44 7.23
C LYS A 113 1.79 -10.15 5.74
N ASN A 114 2.10 -8.95 5.27
CA ASN A 114 1.91 -8.48 3.89
C ASN A 114 0.52 -8.84 3.34
N LYS A 115 -0.52 -8.69 4.17
CA LYS A 115 -1.90 -8.97 3.76
C LYS A 115 -2.52 -7.75 3.10
N LEU A 116 -3.37 -8.04 2.13
CA LEU A 116 -4.19 -7.09 1.40
C LEU A 116 -5.67 -7.42 1.64
N GLY A 117 -6.52 -6.43 1.45
CA GLY A 117 -7.98 -6.50 1.48
C GLY A 117 -8.58 -5.84 0.24
N GLY A 118 -9.86 -5.49 0.33
CA GLY A 118 -10.57 -4.81 -0.75
C GLY A 118 -12.04 -4.56 -0.41
N LEU A 119 -12.71 -3.81 -1.26
CA LEU A 119 -14.14 -3.50 -1.14
C LEU A 119 -14.92 -4.25 -2.21
N MET A 120 -15.84 -5.11 -1.81
CA MET A 120 -16.67 -5.93 -2.71
C MET A 120 -18.14 -5.51 -2.62
N ILE A 121 -18.49 -4.38 -3.26
CA ILE A 121 -19.85 -3.82 -3.24
C ILE A 121 -20.61 -3.97 -4.58
N THR A 122 -19.90 -4.17 -5.69
CA THR A 122 -20.51 -4.21 -7.03
C THR A 122 -21.17 -5.57 -7.30
N GLU A 123 -22.44 -5.53 -7.74
CA GLU A 123 -23.22 -6.70 -8.16
C GLU A 123 -23.55 -6.62 -9.68
N PRO A 124 -23.85 -7.75 -10.36
CA PRO A 124 -24.10 -7.81 -11.81
C PRO A 124 -25.28 -7.00 -12.33
#